data_AF-A0A093C4M9-F1
#
_entry.id   AF-A0A093C4M9-F1
#
_cell.length_a   1.000
_cell.length_b   1.000
_cell.length_c   1.000
_cell.angle_alpha   90.00
_cell.angle_beta   90.00
_cell.angle_gamma   90.00
#
_symmetry.space_group_name_H-M   'P 1'
#
loop_
_entity.id
_entity.type
_entity.pdbx_description
1 polymer ?
#
loop_
_entity_poly.entity_id
_entity_poly.type
_entity_poly.pdbx_seq_one_letter_code
_entity_poly.pdbx_strand_id
1 'polypeptide(L)'
;MEMVPAWVPAVGFTLLPHTGGFLGSNITKKEIPVWYEALQKPSWCPPNWVFAPVWGTLYTSMGYGSYLVWKELGGFSEKSVVPLGLYAGQLALNWAWTPIFFGAHKMGW
;
A
#
# COMPACT_ATOMS: atom_id res chain seq x y z
N MET A 1 -4.50 -34.23 2.48
CA MET A 1 -4.39 -32.84 1.98
C MET A 1 -3.66 -32.06 3.06
N GLU A 2 -2.43 -31.64 2.78
CA GLU A 2 -1.68 -30.82 3.73
C GLU A 2 -2.47 -29.54 4.01
N MET A 3 -2.92 -29.40 5.26
CA MET A 3 -3.60 -28.20 5.75
C MET A 3 -2.58 -27.08 5.70
N VAL A 4 -2.65 -26.23 4.67
CA VAL A 4 -1.74 -25.09 4.52
C VAL A 4 -1.76 -24.30 5.83
N PRO A 5 -0.62 -24.11 6.51
CA PRO A 5 -0.59 -23.45 7.80
C PRO A 5 -1.19 -22.05 7.71
N ALA A 6 -1.98 -21.64 8.71
CA ALA A 6 -2.70 -20.37 8.71
C ALA A 6 -1.81 -19.12 8.53
N TRP A 7 -0.50 -19.23 8.74
CA TRP A 7 0.46 -18.16 8.52
C TRP A 7 0.83 -17.95 7.04
N VAL A 8 0.68 -18.96 6.18
CA VAL A 8 0.99 -18.85 4.75
C VAL A 8 0.08 -17.83 4.03
N PRO A 9 -1.27 -17.88 4.17
CA PRO A 9 -2.11 -16.82 3.63
C PRO A 9 -1.85 -15.48 4.31
N ALA A 10 -1.58 -15.45 5.63
CA ALA A 10 -1.26 -14.20 6.33
C ALA A 10 -0.03 -13.49 5.73
N VAL A 11 1.01 -14.26 5.39
CA VAL A 11 2.21 -13.76 4.71
C VAL A 11 1.87 -13.29 3.30
N GLY A 12 1.03 -14.03 2.55
CA GLY A 12 0.58 -13.59 1.23
C GLY A 12 -0.18 -12.25 1.26
N PHE A 13 -1.16 -12.11 2.16
CA PHE A 13 -1.95 -10.89 2.33
C PHE A 13 -1.13 -9.70 2.84
N THR A 14 -0.11 -9.95 3.67
CA THR A 14 0.81 -8.90 4.14
C THR A 14 1.85 -8.51 3.13
N LEU A 15 2.35 -9.41 2.28
CA LEU A 15 3.32 -9.07 1.24
C LEU A 15 2.68 -8.32 0.07
N LEU A 16 1.42 -8.63 -0.25
CA LEU A 16 0.70 -8.03 -1.37
C LEU A 16 0.73 -6.49 -1.38
N PRO A 17 0.35 -5.76 -0.31
CA PRO A 17 0.38 -4.28 -0.31
C PRO A 17 1.79 -3.69 -0.46
N HIS A 18 2.83 -4.39 -0.01
CA HIS A 18 4.22 -3.92 -0.17
C HIS A 18 4.69 -3.96 -1.62
N THR A 19 4.11 -4.80 -2.48
CA THR A 19 4.51 -4.87 -3.90
C THR A 19 4.26 -3.55 -4.64
N GLY A 20 3.11 -2.91 -4.44
CA GLY A 20 2.85 -1.60 -5.04
C GLY A 20 3.67 -0.48 -4.42
N GLY A 21 3.98 -0.58 -3.11
CA GLY A 21 4.95 0.32 -2.46
C GLY A 21 6.34 0.22 -3.08
N PHE A 22 6.80 -1.00 -3.36
CA PHE A 22 8.10 -1.26 -4.00
C PHE A 22 8.14 -0.77 -5.45
N LEU A 23 7.08 -1.06 -6.22
CA LEU A 23 6.95 -0.58 -7.61
C LEU A 23 6.90 0.95 -7.67
N GLY A 24 6.11 1.57 -6.77
CA GLY A 24 6.02 3.01 -6.63
C GLY A 24 7.35 3.65 -6.21
N SER A 25 8.11 2.99 -5.32
CA SER A 25 9.40 3.47 -4.82
C SER A 25 10.42 3.73 -5.93
N ASN A 26 10.39 2.95 -7.02
CA ASN A 26 11.28 3.18 -8.16
C ASN A 26 11.00 4.50 -8.89
N ILE A 27 9.74 4.94 -8.90
CA ILE A 27 9.33 6.24 -9.44
C ILE A 27 9.72 7.33 -8.44
N THR A 28 9.35 7.17 -7.16
CA THR A 28 9.62 8.18 -6.13
C THR A 28 11.11 8.45 -5.95
N LYS A 29 11.97 7.43 -5.97
CA LYS A 29 13.43 7.60 -5.83
C LYS A 29 14.05 8.48 -6.92
N LYS A 30 13.49 8.47 -8.13
CA LYS A 30 13.96 9.31 -9.25
C LYS A 30 13.43 10.74 -9.14
N GLU A 31 12.16 10.87 -8.78
CA GLU A 31 11.45 12.15 -8.78
C GLU A 31 11.67 12.97 -7.50
N ILE A 32 12.02 12.34 -6.38
CA ILE A 32 12.27 13.02 -5.10
C ILE A 32 13.39 14.08 -5.21
N PRO A 33 14.62 13.76 -5.64
CA PRO A 33 15.72 14.71 -5.67
C PRO A 33 15.61 15.75 -6.80
N VAL A 34 14.80 15.49 -7.84
CA VAL A 34 14.70 16.36 -9.03
C VAL A 34 13.50 17.30 -8.94
N TRP A 35 12.31 16.75 -8.71
CA TRP A 35 11.06 17.50 -8.75
C TRP A 35 10.54 17.81 -7.35
N TYR A 36 10.46 16.81 -6.47
CA TYR A 36 9.85 16.99 -5.15
C TYR A 36 10.64 17.95 -4.26
N GLU A 37 11.96 17.93 -4.32
CA GLU A 37 12.82 18.86 -3.57
C GLU A 37 12.68 20.31 -4.04
N ALA A 38 12.44 20.54 -5.34
CA ALA A 38 12.22 21.86 -5.92
C ALA A 38 10.87 22.50 -5.52
N LEU A 39 9.93 21.72 -4.99
CA LEU A 39 8.63 22.23 -4.54
C LEU A 39 8.75 23.06 -3.26
N GLN A 40 8.01 24.17 -3.22
CA GLN A 40 7.79 24.95 -2.00
C GLN A 40 6.93 24.14 -1.02
N LYS A 41 7.61 23.45 -0.11
CA LYS A 41 6.97 22.66 0.95
C LYS A 41 6.80 23.53 2.20
N PRO A 42 5.70 23.38 2.94
CA PRO A 42 5.55 24.02 4.23
C PRO A 42 6.59 23.51 5.22
N SER A 43 6.95 24.34 6.22
CA SER A 43 7.98 24.02 7.22
C SER A 43 7.66 22.80 8.11
N TRP A 44 6.41 22.38 8.15
CA TRP A 44 5.93 21.21 8.90
C TRP A 44 5.93 19.91 8.08
N CYS A 45 6.44 19.92 6.84
CA CYS A 45 6.56 18.72 6.02
C CYS A 45 7.62 17.76 6.62
N PRO A 46 7.27 16.49 6.90
CA PRO A 46 8.23 15.53 7.43
C PRO A 46 9.39 15.26 6.47
N PRO A 47 10.59 14.90 6.97
CA PRO A 47 11.70 14.49 6.13
C PRO A 47 11.36 13.26 5.25
N ASN A 48 11.93 13.21 4.04
CA ASN A 48 11.67 12.15 3.04
C ASN A 48 11.88 10.71 3.59
N TRP A 49 12.83 10.52 4.50
CA TRP A 49 13.13 9.20 5.05
C TRP A 49 11.99 8.66 5.95
N VAL A 50 11.16 9.53 6.54
CA VAL A 50 10.06 9.15 7.45
C VAL A 50 8.94 8.43 6.69
N PHE A 51 8.77 8.71 5.39
CA PHE A 51 7.73 8.07 4.59
C PHE A 51 7.93 6.56 4.45
N ALA A 52 9.18 6.07 4.35
CA ALA A 52 9.46 4.64 4.22
C ALA A 52 8.96 3.79 5.42
N PRO A 53 9.31 4.09 6.69
CA PRO A 53 8.80 3.34 7.84
C PRO A 53 7.30 3.52 8.06
N VAL A 54 6.74 4.70 7.75
CA VAL A 54 5.29 4.94 7.84
C VAL A 54 4.54 4.04 6.86
N TRP A 55 4.92 4.03 5.58
CA TRP A 55 4.30 3.16 4.58
C TRP A 55 4.51 1.68 4.88
N GLY A 56 5.69 1.29 5.38
CA GLY A 56 5.94 -0.08 5.82
C GLY A 56 4.99 -0.52 6.93
N THR A 57 4.74 0.34 7.92
CA THR A 57 3.81 0.08 9.02
C THR A 57 2.36 0.00 8.52
N LEU A 58 1.97 0.93 7.65
CA LEU A 58 0.62 0.97 7.06
C LEU A 58 0.33 -0.26 6.22
N TYR A 59 1.23 -0.63 5.28
CA TYR A 59 1.03 -1.82 4.44
C TYR A 59 1.01 -3.11 5.25
N THR A 60 1.84 -3.22 6.28
CA THR A 60 1.80 -4.36 7.19
C THR A 60 0.47 -4.44 7.94
N SER A 61 -0.02 -3.30 8.45
CA SER A 61 -1.30 -3.23 9.16
C SER A 61 -2.49 -3.54 8.25
N MET A 62 -2.48 -3.02 7.02
CA MET A 62 -3.50 -3.27 6.01
C MET A 62 -3.56 -4.75 5.61
N GLY A 63 -2.41 -5.37 5.35
CA GLY A 63 -2.35 -6.78 4.99
C GLY A 63 -2.72 -7.71 6.14
N TYR A 64 -2.39 -7.32 7.38
CA TYR A 64 -2.84 -8.07 8.56
C TYR A 64 -4.35 -7.94 8.76
N GLY A 65 -4.91 -6.74 8.57
CA GLY A 65 -6.34 -6.50 8.62
C GLY A 65 -7.13 -7.30 7.57
N SER A 66 -6.64 -7.36 6.32
CA SER A 66 -7.26 -8.17 5.27
C SER A 66 -7.19 -9.66 5.57
N TYR A 67 -6.09 -10.14 6.16
CA TYR A 67 -5.96 -11.50 6.65
C TYR A 67 -6.97 -11.82 7.77
N LEU A 68 -7.17 -10.93 8.75
CA LEU A 68 -8.15 -11.14 9.82
C LEU A 68 -9.56 -11.27 9.27
N VAL A 69 -9.94 -10.40 8.33
CA VAL A 69 -11.24 -10.44 7.65
C VAL A 69 -11.41 -11.76 6.89
N TRP A 70 -10.39 -12.17 6.13
CA TRP A 70 -10.40 -13.44 5.40
C TRP A 70 -10.53 -14.64 6.33
N LYS A 71 -9.81 -14.64 7.47
CA LYS A 71 -9.84 -15.72 8.46
C LYS A 71 -11.20 -15.82 9.16
N GLU A 72 -11.74 -14.69 9.63
CA GLU A 72 -12.98 -14.65 10.41
C GLU A 72 -14.21 -15.02 9.57
N LEU A 73 -14.19 -14.70 8.28
CA LEU A 73 -15.29 -15.00 7.35
C LEU A 73 -15.19 -16.40 6.72
N GLY A 74 -14.26 -17.23 7.16
CA GLY A 74 -14.10 -18.61 6.69
C GLY A 74 -13.49 -18.71 5.29
N GLY A 75 -12.65 -17.76 4.90
CA GLY A 75 -11.97 -17.70 3.60
C GLY A 75 -12.73 -16.89 2.55
N PHE A 76 -12.58 -17.27 1.28
CA PHE A 76 -13.29 -16.64 0.15
C PHE A 76 -14.76 -17.09 0.09
N SER A 77 -15.55 -16.67 1.07
CA SER A 77 -17.02 -16.81 1.10
C SER A 77 -17.70 -15.56 0.55
N GLU A 78 -18.98 -15.62 0.15
CA GLU A 78 -19.76 -14.45 -0.33
C GLU A 78 -19.67 -13.25 0.63
N LYS A 79 -19.62 -13.51 1.95
CA LYS A 79 -19.51 -12.48 2.98
C LYS A 79 -18.17 -11.74 2.96
N SER A 80 -17.11 -12.37 2.46
CA SER A 80 -15.76 -11.81 2.36
C SER A 80 -15.53 -11.00 1.09
N VAL A 81 -16.36 -11.21 0.05
CA VAL A 81 -16.20 -10.57 -1.26
C VAL A 81 -16.33 -9.06 -1.17
N VAL A 82 -17.32 -8.56 -0.43
CA VAL A 82 -17.54 -7.12 -0.26
C VAL A 82 -16.37 -6.44 0.48
N PRO A 83 -15.97 -6.86 1.70
CA PRO A 83 -14.89 -6.18 2.41
C PRO A 83 -13.53 -6.36 1.72
N LEU A 84 -13.22 -7.54 1.15
CA LEU A 84 -11.97 -7.73 0.41
C LEU A 84 -11.97 -6.97 -0.93
N GLY A 85 -13.13 -6.84 -1.58
CA GLY A 85 -13.29 -6.04 -2.80
C GLY A 85 -13.09 -4.53 -2.54
N LEU A 86 -13.66 -4.02 -1.46
CA LEU A 86 -13.42 -2.63 -1.01
C LEU A 86 -11.95 -2.41 -0.66
N TYR A 87 -11.32 -3.35 0.04
CA TYR A 87 -9.89 -3.32 0.31
C TYR A 87 -9.06 -3.32 -0.97
N ALA A 88 -9.38 -4.18 -1.94
CA ALA A 88 -8.67 -4.23 -3.22
C ALA A 88 -8.81 -2.91 -4.00
N GLY A 89 -10.00 -2.31 -4.01
CA GLY A 89 -10.22 -0.99 -4.59
C GLY A 89 -9.43 0.11 -3.89
N GLN A 90 -9.42 0.12 -2.55
CA GLN A 90 -8.63 1.05 -1.75
C GLN A 90 -7.13 0.91 -2.03
N LEU A 91 -6.63 -0.33 -2.15
CA LEU A 91 -5.24 -0.61 -2.44
C LEU A 91 -4.86 -0.21 -3.87
N ALA A 92 -5.72 -0.47 -4.86
CA ALA A 92 -5.51 -0.06 -6.24
C ALA A 92 -5.43 1.47 -6.36
N LEU A 93 -6.32 2.20 -5.69
CA LEU A 93 -6.26 3.66 -5.61
C LEU A 93 -4.98 4.14 -4.90
N ASN A 94 -4.58 3.46 -3.83
CA ASN A 94 -3.33 3.76 -3.12
C ASN A 94 -2.11 3.61 -4.04
N TRP A 95 -2.06 2.55 -4.84
CA TRP A 95 -0.97 2.32 -5.81
C TRP A 95 -1.01 3.29 -6.98
N ALA A 96 -2.21 3.66 -7.46
CA ALA A 96 -2.37 4.60 -8.57
C ALA A 96 -1.91 6.03 -8.21
N TRP A 97 -1.93 6.40 -6.92
CA TRP A 97 -1.51 7.73 -6.49
C TRP A 97 -0.03 8.02 -6.82
N THR A 98 0.88 7.07 -6.57
CA THR A 98 2.32 7.27 -6.80
C THR A 98 2.67 7.65 -8.25
N PRO A 99 2.24 6.90 -9.30
CA PRO A 99 2.51 7.29 -10.68
C PRO A 99 1.75 8.54 -11.13
N ILE A 100 0.57 8.84 -10.58
CA ILE A 100 -0.16 10.07 -10.92
C ILE A 100 0.54 11.30 -10.34
N PHE A 101 0.94 11.26 -9.07
CA PHE A 101 1.54 12.39 -8.38
C PHE A 101 3.00 12.59 -8.78
N PHE A 102 3.83 11.55 -8.68
CA PHE A 102 5.26 11.64 -8.98
C PHE A 102 5.56 11.45 -10.47
N GLY A 103 4.83 10.59 -11.17
CA GLY A 103 5.08 10.33 -12.60
C GLY A 103 4.47 11.37 -13.53
N ALA A 104 3.23 11.81 -13.27
CA ALA A 104 2.55 12.81 -14.11
C ALA A 104 2.62 14.24 -13.56
N HIS A 105 3.31 14.46 -12.42
CA HIS A 105 3.42 15.74 -11.71
C HIS A 105 2.08 16.46 -11.50
N LYS A 106 0.97 15.70 -11.41
CA LYS A 106 -0.37 16.26 -11.21
C LYS A 106 -0.61 16.41 -9.72
N MET A 107 -0.35 17.62 -9.21
CA MET A 107 -0.47 17.95 -7.78
C MET A 107 -1.93 18.11 -7.31
N GLY A 108 -2.90 18.04 -8.22
CA GLY A 108 -4.25 18.55 -7.95
C GLY A 108 -4.31 20.07 -8.15
N TRP A 109 -5.52 20.61 -8.13
CA TRP A 109 -5.82 22.00 -8.50
C TRP A 109 -5.77 22.87 -7.25
#